data_AF-R6TTV7-F1
#
_entry.id   AF-R6TTV7-F1
#
_cell.length_a   1.000
_cell.length_b   1.000
_cell.length_c   1.000
_cell.angle_alpha   90.00
_cell.angle_beta   90.00
_cell.angle_gamma   90.00
#
_symmetry.space_group_name_H-M   'P 1'
#
loop_
_entity.id
_entity.type
_entity.pdbx_description
1 polymer ?
#
loop_
_entity_poly.entity_id
_entity_poly.type
_entity_poly.pdbx_seq_one_letter_code
_entity_poly.pdbx_strand_id
1 'polypeptide(L)'
;MTTGTGFTHPLGYYLTLRFGIPHGSACGAFTGEYVRYNLKTPEGRERVTAFADFIGTAPEIIAEVIPALSDVNLVMSENEISDAVKMASGAKNYKNSPAVIDDSDAEAIFRTLFG
;
A
#
# COMPACT_ATOMS: atom_id res chain seq x y z
N MET A 1 8.18 -2.92 22.75
CA MET A 1 7.24 -3.57 21.80
C MET A 1 7.31 -2.78 20.50
N THR A 2 7.66 -3.41 19.39
CA THR A 2 7.67 -2.78 18.06
C THR A 2 6.39 -3.17 17.32
N THR A 3 5.75 -2.22 16.64
CA THR A 3 4.43 -2.39 16.02
C THR A 3 4.46 -3.02 14.63
N GLY A 4 5.63 -3.12 13.99
CA GLY A 4 5.76 -3.53 12.58
C GLY A 4 5.22 -2.49 11.60
N THR A 5 5.04 -2.89 10.34
CA THR A 5 4.47 -2.05 9.26
C THR A 5 3.44 -2.83 8.45
N GLY A 6 2.59 -2.13 7.70
CA GLY A 6 1.56 -2.71 6.83
C GLY A 6 2.06 -3.15 5.45
N PHE A 7 1.15 -3.61 4.60
CA PHE A 7 1.48 -4.19 3.29
C PHE A 7 2.19 -3.25 2.31
N THR A 8 2.11 -1.93 2.50
CA THR A 8 2.81 -0.97 1.62
C THR A 8 4.32 -1.22 1.57
N HIS A 9 4.91 -1.77 2.63
CA HIS A 9 6.33 -2.08 2.70
C HIS A 9 6.74 -3.27 1.83
N PRO A 10 6.19 -4.50 2.00
CA PRO A 10 6.54 -5.62 1.13
C PRO A 10 6.26 -5.35 -0.34
N LEU A 11 5.15 -4.67 -0.68
CA LEU A 11 4.85 -4.32 -2.07
C LEU A 11 5.83 -3.25 -2.61
N GLY A 12 6.17 -2.25 -1.78
CA GLY A 12 7.14 -1.20 -2.11
C GLY A 12 8.56 -1.71 -2.36
N TYR A 13 8.98 -2.82 -1.72
CA TYR A 13 10.31 -3.37 -1.95
C TYR A 13 10.54 -3.79 -3.40
N TYR A 14 9.53 -4.36 -4.08
CA TYR A 14 9.69 -4.72 -5.48
C TYR A 14 10.00 -3.49 -6.33
N LEU A 15 9.27 -2.39 -6.12
CA LEU A 15 9.51 -1.14 -6.85
C LEU A 15 10.92 -0.59 -6.62
N THR A 16 11.38 -0.64 -5.37
CA THR A 16 12.73 -0.21 -5.02
C THR A 16 13.81 -1.09 -5.66
N LEU A 17 13.71 -2.41 -5.53
CA LEU A 17 14.76 -3.31 -5.99
C LEU A 17 14.79 -3.45 -7.51
N ARG A 18 13.62 -3.45 -8.16
CA ARG A 18 13.50 -3.71 -9.60
C ARG A 18 13.67 -2.45 -10.44
N PHE A 19 13.17 -1.31 -9.97
CA PHE A 19 13.12 -0.05 -10.75
C PHE A 19 13.94 1.08 -10.12
N GLY A 20 14.58 0.85 -8.97
CA GLY A 20 15.42 1.86 -8.30
C GLY A 20 14.63 3.00 -7.65
N ILE A 21 13.31 2.84 -7.48
CA ILE A 21 12.46 3.87 -6.87
C ILE A 21 12.82 4.02 -5.38
N PRO A 22 13.08 5.24 -4.86
CA PRO A 22 13.35 5.46 -3.45
C PRO A 22 12.27 4.85 -2.56
N HIS A 23 12.66 4.13 -1.49
CA HIS A 23 11.73 3.31 -0.72
C HIS A 23 10.55 4.08 -0.13
N GLY A 24 10.76 5.34 0.30
CA GLY A 24 9.68 6.21 0.76
C GLY A 24 8.62 6.46 -0.31
N SER A 25 9.05 6.80 -1.53
CA SER A 25 8.16 6.97 -2.69
C SER A 25 7.47 5.65 -3.07
N ALA A 26 8.22 4.54 -3.08
CA ALA A 26 7.66 3.23 -3.36
C ALA A 26 6.52 2.85 -2.40
N CYS A 27 6.72 3.03 -1.09
CA CYS A 27 5.66 2.83 -0.10
C CYS A 27 4.51 3.84 -0.26
N GLY A 28 4.84 5.10 -0.59
CA GLY A 28 3.90 6.18 -0.85
C GLY A 28 2.87 5.84 -1.92
N ALA A 29 3.31 5.22 -3.02
CA ALA A 29 2.45 4.82 -4.13
C ALA A 29 1.29 3.88 -3.71
N PHE A 30 1.53 3.01 -2.72
CA PHE A 30 0.51 2.09 -2.20
C PHE A 30 -0.37 2.68 -1.08
N THR A 31 -0.09 3.90 -0.61
CA THR A 31 -0.78 4.47 0.56
C THR A 31 -2.27 4.69 0.31
N GLY A 32 -2.66 4.99 -0.95
CA GLY A 32 -4.05 5.11 -1.35
C GLY A 32 -4.84 3.82 -1.10
N GLU A 33 -4.33 2.70 -1.59
CA GLU A 33 -4.96 1.39 -1.36
C GLU A 33 -4.92 0.97 0.10
N TYR A 34 -3.84 1.30 0.83
CA TYR A 34 -3.76 1.03 2.25
C TYR A 34 -4.88 1.70 3.05
N VAL A 35 -5.17 2.97 2.75
CA VAL A 35 -6.29 3.69 3.35
C VAL A 35 -7.62 3.05 2.94
N ARG A 36 -7.85 2.85 1.64
CA ARG A 36 -9.11 2.29 1.11
C ARG A 36 -9.43 0.91 1.66
N TYR A 37 -8.43 0.04 1.81
CA TYR A 37 -8.62 -1.27 2.41
C TYR A 37 -8.97 -1.18 3.89
N ASN A 38 -8.27 -0.35 4.68
CA ASN A 38 -8.57 -0.21 6.10
C ASN A 38 -9.95 0.42 6.34
N LEU A 39 -10.45 1.27 5.45
CA LEU A 39 -11.83 1.78 5.53
C LEU A 39 -12.90 0.67 5.38
N LYS A 40 -12.57 -0.51 4.82
CA LYS A 40 -13.50 -1.64 4.68
C LYS A 40 -13.80 -2.34 6.01
N THR A 41 -12.96 -2.19 7.04
CA THR A 41 -13.18 -2.81 8.35
C THR A 41 -13.61 -1.77 9.39
N PRO A 42 -14.44 -2.12 10.39
CA PRO A 42 -14.85 -1.16 11.42
C PRO A 42 -13.66 -0.57 12.20
N GLU A 43 -12.74 -1.42 12.66
CA GLU A 43 -11.53 -1.00 13.39
C GLU A 43 -10.58 -0.16 12.52
N GLY A 44 -10.39 -0.56 11.26
CA GLY A 44 -9.54 0.19 10.33
C GLY A 44 -10.14 1.56 10.02
N ARG A 45 -11.46 1.64 9.81
CA ARG A 45 -12.17 2.89 9.60
C ARG A 45 -12.03 3.83 10.80
N GLU A 46 -12.27 3.34 12.00
CA GLU A 46 -12.11 4.13 13.23
C GLU A 46 -10.71 4.74 13.32
N ARG A 47 -9.66 3.92 13.13
CA ARG A 47 -8.27 4.37 13.26
C ARG A 47 -7.84 5.34 12.16
N VAL A 48 -8.21 5.05 10.91
CA VAL A 48 -7.87 5.90 9.77
C VAL A 48 -8.57 7.25 9.87
N THR A 49 -9.86 7.27 10.24
CA THR A 49 -10.61 8.51 10.46
C THR A 49 -10.02 9.31 11.62
N ALA A 50 -9.74 8.67 12.76
CA ALA A 50 -9.12 9.34 13.90
C ALA A 50 -7.76 9.96 13.55
N PHE A 51 -6.95 9.27 12.74
CA PHE A 51 -5.68 9.80 12.25
C PHE A 51 -5.87 10.98 11.29
N ALA A 52 -6.80 10.88 10.34
CA ALA A 52 -7.09 11.94 9.39
C ALA A 52 -7.60 13.21 10.10
N ASP A 53 -8.55 13.06 11.03
CA ASP A 53 -9.08 14.16 11.83
C ASP A 53 -7.97 14.84 12.65
N PHE A 54 -7.07 14.05 13.25
CA PHE A 54 -5.95 14.57 14.04
C PHE A 54 -5.00 15.47 13.21
N ILE A 55 -4.76 15.13 11.95
CA ILE A 55 -3.93 15.95 11.05
C ILE A 55 -4.73 17.00 10.27
N GLY A 56 -6.03 17.16 10.57
CA GLY A 56 -6.90 18.17 9.97
C GLY A 56 -7.27 17.88 8.51
N THR A 57 -7.46 16.61 8.16
CA THR A 57 -7.82 16.19 6.79
C THR A 57 -8.87 15.08 6.79
N ALA A 58 -9.22 14.57 5.61
CA ALA A 58 -10.08 13.41 5.42
C ALA A 58 -9.30 12.18 4.88
N PRO A 59 -9.72 10.95 5.20
CA PRO A 59 -9.09 9.73 4.67
C PRO A 59 -8.92 9.73 3.14
N GLU A 60 -9.91 10.24 2.41
CA GLU A 60 -9.91 10.33 0.95
C GLU A 60 -8.78 11.22 0.44
N ILE A 61 -8.53 12.35 1.11
CA ILE A 61 -7.44 13.27 0.78
C ILE A 61 -6.08 12.59 1.00
N ILE A 62 -5.91 11.83 2.08
CA ILE A 62 -4.69 11.04 2.32
C ILE A 62 -4.50 10.02 1.18
N ALA A 63 -5.58 9.36 0.78
CA ALA A 63 -5.57 8.31 -0.23
C ALA A 63 -5.29 8.84 -1.66
N GLU A 64 -5.44 10.14 -1.89
CA GLU A 64 -5.15 10.81 -3.16
C GLU A 64 -3.80 11.53 -3.15
N VAL A 65 -3.56 12.34 -2.12
CA VAL A 65 -2.41 13.27 -2.09
C VAL A 65 -1.10 12.53 -1.83
N ILE A 66 -1.05 11.55 -0.93
CA ILE A 66 0.21 10.84 -0.65
C ILE A 66 0.69 10.05 -1.88
N PRO A 67 -0.15 9.27 -2.57
CA PRO A 67 0.26 8.63 -3.82
C PRO A 67 0.69 9.64 -4.89
N ALA A 68 -0.01 10.76 -5.06
CA ALA A 68 0.38 11.79 -6.01
C ALA A 68 1.77 12.38 -5.70
N LEU A 69 2.06 12.67 -4.43
CA LEU A 69 3.37 13.17 -3.99
C LEU A 69 4.49 12.13 -4.06
N SER A 70 4.16 10.84 -4.18
CA SER A 70 5.16 9.79 -4.36
C SER A 70 5.86 9.87 -5.73
N ASP A 71 5.21 10.49 -6.71
CA ASP A 71 5.69 10.68 -8.09
C ASP A 71 6.15 9.37 -8.77
N VAL A 72 5.49 8.25 -8.44
CA VAL A 72 5.75 6.96 -9.06
C VAL A 72 4.91 6.82 -10.32
N ASN A 73 5.51 7.11 -11.47
CA ASN A 73 4.90 6.95 -12.79
C ASN A 73 5.49 5.71 -13.47
N LEU A 74 4.80 4.58 -13.36
CA LEU A 74 5.25 3.28 -13.86
C LEU A 74 4.10 2.50 -14.47
N VAL A 75 4.38 1.78 -15.55
CA VAL A 75 3.51 0.73 -16.10
C VAL A 75 4.28 -0.58 -16.03
N MET A 76 3.66 -1.62 -15.48
CA MET A 76 4.21 -2.95 -15.26
C MET A 76 3.54 -3.94 -16.20
N SER A 77 4.33 -4.86 -16.74
CA SER A 77 3.78 -6.02 -17.44
C SER A 77 3.14 -7.02 -16.48
N GLU A 78 2.24 -7.87 -16.98
CA GLU A 78 1.63 -8.97 -16.22
C GLU A 78 2.68 -9.87 -15.53
N ASN A 79 3.81 -10.12 -16.19
CA ASN A 79 4.90 -10.90 -15.61
C ASN A 79 5.56 -10.17 -14.43
N GLU A 80 5.78 -8.86 -14.55
CA GLU A 80 6.34 -8.05 -13.45
C GLU A 80 5.39 -7.96 -12.27
N ILE A 81 4.08 -7.86 -12.51
CA ILE A 81 3.06 -7.91 -11.46
C ILE A 81 3.10 -9.27 -10.75
N SER A 82 3.10 -10.37 -11.51
CA SER A 82 3.21 -11.72 -10.94
C SER A 82 4.48 -11.88 -10.10
N ASP A 83 5.62 -11.38 -10.58
CA ASP A 83 6.89 -11.48 -9.85
C ASP A 83 6.90 -10.61 -8.58
N ALA A 84 6.26 -9.44 -8.62
CA ALA A 84 6.09 -8.58 -7.46
C ALA A 84 5.25 -9.25 -6.36
N VAL A 85 4.13 -9.88 -6.74
CA VAL A 85 3.28 -10.63 -5.80
C VAL A 85 4.02 -11.82 -5.22
N LYS A 86 4.72 -12.62 -6.05
CA LYS A 86 5.54 -13.74 -5.57
C LYS A 86 6.60 -13.31 -4.56
N MET A 87 7.23 -12.16 -4.79
CA MET A 87 8.23 -11.61 -3.87
C MET A 87 7.64 -11.21 -2.52
N ALA A 88 6.42 -10.65 -2.52
CA ALA A 88 5.73 -10.21 -1.31
C ALA A 88 4.95 -11.34 -0.61
N SER A 89 4.75 -12.47 -1.28
CA SER A 89 3.93 -13.59 -0.80
C SER A 89 4.36 -14.08 0.59
N GLY A 90 3.37 -14.23 1.48
CA GLY A 90 3.59 -14.68 2.86
C GLY A 90 4.23 -13.65 3.78
N ALA A 91 4.43 -12.40 3.34
CA ALA A 91 4.93 -11.33 4.20
C ALA A 91 4.01 -11.12 5.41
N LYS A 92 4.60 -11.11 6.62
CA LYS A 92 3.86 -10.91 7.88
C LYS A 92 3.09 -9.58 7.89
N ASN A 93 3.59 -8.59 7.16
CA ASN A 93 3.02 -7.25 7.02
C ASN A 93 1.61 -7.22 6.42
N TYR A 94 1.20 -8.26 5.68
CA TYR A 94 -0.17 -8.39 5.19
C TYR A 94 -1.20 -8.48 6.33
N LYS A 95 -0.75 -8.89 7.52
CA LYS A 95 -1.58 -9.12 8.71
C LYS A 95 -1.39 -8.07 9.80
N ASN A 96 -0.52 -7.08 9.58
CA ASN A 96 -0.16 -6.08 10.60
C ASN A 96 -1.08 -4.84 10.57
N SER A 97 -2.25 -4.95 9.95
CA SER A 97 -3.23 -3.89 9.81
C SER A 97 -4.64 -4.46 10.04
N PRO A 98 -5.60 -3.64 10.51
CA PRO A 98 -6.99 -4.09 10.68
C PRO A 98 -7.59 -4.72 9.42
N ALA A 99 -7.30 -4.16 8.25
CA ALA A 99 -7.55 -4.84 6.98
C ALA A 99 -6.38 -5.76 6.64
N VAL A 100 -6.64 -7.07 6.71
CA VAL A 100 -5.72 -8.11 6.27
C VAL A 100 -5.90 -8.32 4.78
N ILE A 101 -4.80 -8.44 4.04
CA ILE A 101 -4.81 -8.77 2.61
C ILE A 101 -4.17 -10.14 2.35
N ASP A 102 -4.41 -10.71 1.17
CA ASP A 102 -3.69 -11.87 0.66
C ASP A 102 -2.98 -11.59 -0.68
N ASP A 103 -2.44 -12.62 -1.33
CA ASP A 103 -1.74 -12.48 -2.60
C ASP A 103 -2.65 -12.05 -3.75
N SER A 104 -3.95 -12.40 -3.70
CA SER A 104 -4.93 -11.99 -4.71
C SER A 104 -5.28 -10.50 -4.57
N ASP A 105 -5.39 -10.01 -3.33
CA ASP A 105 -5.52 -8.58 -3.06
C ASP A 105 -4.27 -7.81 -3.53
N ALA A 106 -3.07 -8.33 -3.23
CA ALA A 106 -1.82 -7.72 -3.67
C ALA A 106 -1.74 -7.62 -5.20
N GLU A 107 -2.14 -8.68 -5.92
CA GLU A 107 -2.21 -8.67 -7.38
C GLU A 107 -3.19 -7.62 -7.90
N ALA A 108 -4.40 -7.54 -7.32
CA ALA A 108 -5.40 -6.55 -7.70
C ALA A 108 -4.91 -5.11 -7.46
N ILE A 109 -4.21 -4.88 -6.34
CA ILE A 109 -3.58 -3.60 -6.01
C ILE A 109 -2.51 -3.24 -7.05
N PHE A 110 -1.60 -4.15 -7.39
CA PHE A 110 -0.58 -3.89 -8.41
C PHE A 110 -1.20 -3.59 -9.78
N ARG A 111 -2.19 -4.36 -10.22
CA ARG A 111 -2.91 -4.13 -11.48
C ARG A 111 -3.61 -2.77 -11.49
N THR A 112 -4.21 -2.37 -10.36
CA THR A 112 -4.92 -1.08 -10.27
C THR A 112 -3.95 0.10 -10.35
N LEU A 113 -2.77 -0.03 -9.75
CA LEU A 113 -1.81 1.08 -9.64
C LEU A 113 -0.84 1.17 -10.80
N PHE A 114 -0.48 0.03 -11.42
CA PHE A 114 0.60 -0.04 -12.41
C PHE A 114 0.29 -0.92 -13.61
N GLY A 115 -0.92 -1.49 -13.72
CA GLY A 115 -1.34 -2.29 -14.88
C GLY A 115 -1.71 -1.46 -16.10
#